data_AF-A0A381XJG9-F1
#
_entry.id   AF-A0A381XJG9-F1
#
_cell.length_a   1.000
_cell.length_b   1.000
_cell.length_c   1.000
_cell.angle_alpha   90.00
_cell.angle_beta   90.00
_cell.angle_gamma   90.00
#
_symmetry.space_group_name_H-M   'P 1'
#
loop_
_entity.id
_entity.type
_entity.pdbx_description
1 polymer ?
#
loop_
_entity_poly.entity_id
_entity_poly.type
_entity_poly.pdbx_seq_one_letter_code
_entity_poly.pdbx_strand_id
1 'polypeptide(L)'
;MKNLCTFISMTLIPISIFSQNEVCFELEENPNPNHPAFGIFSKYVNVLDCIHIYAETNISDEKVLHVAAVAAELLDNNEDGIVDDPLIEASLIELNTFMPVFQSENGNSIDTFFDNLDDGCTGAVLFRNEIDPSQPGHWGDDATVEEVLHTINSCGHVEAYTSLYALEPNSSYLTDAMDIARGGQFITIPNPYPDEAWYHYGDWTCEYDCMAMEYLYWCI
;
A
#
# COMPACT_ATOMS: atom_id res chain seq x y z
N MET A 1 -2.41 -69.73 -11.26
CA MET A 1 -1.82 -68.37 -11.44
C MET A 1 -2.60 -67.42 -10.56
N LYS A 2 -2.07 -67.02 -9.39
CA LYS A 2 -2.68 -65.99 -8.53
C LYS A 2 -1.71 -64.82 -8.50
N ASN A 3 -2.14 -63.71 -9.09
CA ASN A 3 -1.38 -62.46 -9.15
C ASN A 3 -1.37 -61.80 -7.77
N LEU A 4 -0.17 -61.46 -7.29
CA LEU A 4 0.05 -60.70 -6.07
C LEU A 4 -0.06 -59.21 -6.42
N CYS A 5 -1.15 -58.55 -6.02
CA CYS A 5 -1.29 -57.10 -6.15
C CYS A 5 -0.52 -56.43 -5.01
N THR A 6 0.61 -55.78 -5.34
CA THR A 6 1.36 -54.93 -4.41
C THR A 6 0.62 -53.61 -4.25
N PHE A 7 0.07 -53.36 -3.06
CA PHE A 7 -0.52 -52.07 -2.71
C PHE A 7 0.60 -51.09 -2.35
N ILE A 8 0.80 -50.05 -3.15
CA ILE A 8 1.70 -48.93 -2.83
C ILE A 8 0.88 -47.93 -2.02
N SER A 9 1.19 -47.81 -0.72
CA SER A 9 0.61 -46.79 0.16
C SER A 9 1.33 -45.47 -0.10
N MET A 10 0.68 -44.57 -0.83
CA MET A 10 1.17 -43.21 -1.07
C MET A 10 0.79 -42.33 0.12
N THR A 11 1.76 -42.08 1.02
CA THR A 11 1.59 -41.14 2.13
C THR A 11 1.71 -39.71 1.60
N LEU A 12 0.61 -38.94 1.62
CA LEU A 12 0.68 -37.49 1.43
C LEU A 12 1.35 -36.87 2.65
N ILE A 13 2.50 -36.24 2.44
CA ILE A 13 3.14 -35.36 3.42
C ILE A 13 2.50 -33.99 3.23
N PRO A 14 1.86 -33.40 4.26
CA PRO A 14 1.40 -32.03 4.17
C PRO A 14 2.63 -31.13 4.05
N ILE A 15 2.76 -30.45 2.91
CA ILE A 15 3.73 -29.38 2.72
C ILE A 15 3.15 -28.18 3.45
N SER A 16 3.67 -27.87 4.63
CA SER A 16 3.42 -26.59 5.27
C SER A 16 4.17 -25.53 4.46
N ILE A 17 3.43 -24.79 3.63
CA ILE A 17 3.91 -23.55 3.04
C ILE A 17 3.81 -22.53 4.18
N PHE A 18 4.95 -22.18 4.78
CA PHE A 18 5.04 -20.97 5.59
C PHE A 18 5.26 -19.82 4.59
N SER A 19 4.54 -18.69 4.73
CA SER A 19 4.99 -17.50 4.01
C SER A 19 6.39 -17.16 4.53
N GLN A 20 7.30 -16.89 3.60
CA GLN A 20 8.59 -16.33 3.96
C GLN A 20 8.37 -14.84 4.20
N ASN A 21 8.23 -14.44 5.46
CA ASN A 21 8.37 -13.02 5.84
C ASN A 21 9.86 -12.72 6.11
N GLU A 22 10.78 -13.35 5.36
CA GLU A 22 12.22 -13.10 5.54
C GLU A 22 12.56 -11.79 4.83
N VAL A 23 12.58 -10.72 5.62
CA VAL A 23 12.88 -9.38 5.13
C VAL A 23 14.35 -9.33 4.69
N CYS A 24 14.59 -9.18 3.38
CA CYS A 24 15.93 -8.98 2.83
C CYS A 24 16.43 -7.52 2.96
N PHE A 25 15.62 -6.64 3.55
CA PHE A 25 15.98 -5.24 3.78
C PHE A 25 16.68 -5.05 5.13
N GLU A 26 17.63 -4.12 5.14
CA GLU A 26 18.23 -3.58 6.35
C GLU A 26 17.87 -2.10 6.46
N LEU A 27 17.84 -1.58 7.69
CA LEU A 27 17.71 -0.14 7.88
C LEU A 27 18.97 0.57 7.40
N GLU A 28 18.76 1.62 6.64
CA GLU A 28 19.80 2.52 6.16
C GLU A 28 19.76 3.85 6.90
N GLU A 29 20.89 4.56 6.86
CA GLU A 29 20.93 5.95 7.32
C GLU A 29 20.06 6.83 6.42
N ASN A 30 19.32 7.76 7.02
CA ASN A 30 18.53 8.74 6.26
C ASN A 30 19.43 9.47 5.24
N PRO A 31 19.17 9.37 3.92
CA PRO A 31 20.00 10.01 2.90
C PRO A 31 19.85 11.54 2.88
N ASN A 32 18.79 12.07 3.49
CA ASN A 32 18.42 13.49 3.49
C ASN A 32 18.28 14.07 4.92
N PRO A 33 19.25 13.90 5.83
CA PRO A 33 19.09 14.20 7.26
C PRO A 33 19.03 15.71 7.56
N ASN A 34 19.44 16.55 6.60
CA ASN A 34 19.40 18.01 6.71
C ASN A 34 18.26 18.64 5.89
N HIS A 35 17.47 17.83 5.17
CA HIS A 35 16.33 18.33 4.42
C HIS A 35 15.20 18.71 5.38
N PRO A 36 14.53 19.87 5.23
CA PRO A 36 13.49 20.29 6.17
C PRO A 36 12.34 19.28 6.33
N ALA A 37 11.90 18.63 5.25
CA ALA A 37 10.90 17.56 5.31
C ALA A 37 11.42 16.25 5.90
N PHE A 38 12.63 15.81 5.52
CA PHE A 38 13.11 14.46 5.83
C PHE A 38 13.98 14.38 7.11
N GLY A 39 14.49 15.50 7.60
CA GLY A 39 15.38 15.54 8.78
C GLY A 39 14.70 15.13 10.10
N ILE A 40 13.37 15.02 10.11
CA ILE A 40 12.60 14.49 11.23
C ILE A 40 12.67 12.96 11.35
N PHE A 41 13.02 12.27 10.25
CA PHE A 41 13.13 10.81 10.21
C PHE A 41 14.57 10.37 10.49
N SER A 42 14.71 9.26 11.20
CA SER A 42 16.01 8.66 11.53
C SER A 42 16.20 7.27 10.95
N LYS A 43 15.14 6.69 10.39
CA LYS A 43 15.13 5.37 9.77
C LYS A 43 14.72 5.51 8.33
N TYR A 44 15.38 4.72 7.48
CA TYR A 44 15.16 4.73 6.05
C TYR A 44 15.32 3.31 5.49
N VAL A 45 14.51 2.98 4.48
CA VAL A 45 14.67 1.78 3.65
C VAL A 45 14.38 2.15 2.19
N ASN A 46 15.26 1.74 1.28
CA ASN A 46 15.05 1.82 -0.16
C ASN A 46 14.47 0.50 -0.68
N VAL A 47 13.22 0.52 -1.14
CA VAL A 47 12.53 -0.68 -1.65
C VAL A 47 12.61 -0.70 -3.17
N LEU A 48 13.34 -1.68 -3.71
CA LEU A 48 13.48 -1.94 -5.16
C LEU A 48 13.84 -0.67 -5.97
N ASP A 49 14.64 0.23 -5.38
CA ASP A 49 15.06 1.50 -5.98
C ASP A 49 13.92 2.45 -6.43
N CYS A 50 12.68 2.22 -5.99
CA CYS A 50 11.50 2.97 -6.45
C CYS A 50 10.59 3.50 -5.34
N ILE A 51 10.62 2.94 -4.12
CA ILE A 51 9.87 3.47 -2.96
C ILE A 51 10.83 3.74 -1.79
N HIS A 52 10.75 4.95 -1.27
CA HIS A 52 11.56 5.42 -0.15
C HIS A 52 10.75 5.46 1.15
N ILE A 53 10.95 4.48 2.03
CA ILE A 53 10.29 4.45 3.34
C ILE A 53 11.10 5.28 4.32
N TYR A 54 10.46 6.25 4.95
CA TYR A 54 11.05 7.07 6.02
C TYR A 54 10.28 6.88 7.32
N ALA A 55 10.97 6.70 8.45
CA ALA A 55 10.29 6.49 9.72
C ALA A 55 10.93 7.26 10.88
N GLU A 56 10.08 7.71 11.80
CA GLU A 56 10.50 8.34 13.06
C GLU A 56 11.23 7.34 13.97
N THR A 57 12.14 7.85 14.82
CA THR A 57 13.00 7.05 15.71
C THR A 57 12.25 6.07 16.62
N ASN A 58 11.03 6.42 17.05
CA ASN A 58 10.26 5.65 18.04
C ASN A 58 9.44 4.50 17.45
N ILE A 59 9.43 4.35 16.12
CA ILE A 59 8.84 3.19 15.44
C ILE A 59 9.85 2.04 15.57
N SER A 60 9.41 0.79 15.80
CA SER A 60 10.35 -0.34 15.89
C SER A 60 10.91 -0.71 14.52
N ASP A 61 12.14 -1.23 14.48
CA ASP A 61 12.79 -1.69 13.24
C ASP A 61 11.91 -2.70 12.52
N GLU A 62 11.35 -3.66 13.27
CA GLU A 62 10.41 -4.68 12.77
C GLU A 62 9.21 -4.07 12.03
N LYS A 63 8.64 -2.97 12.52
CA LYS A 63 7.52 -2.30 11.84
C LYS A 63 7.97 -1.65 10.54
N VAL A 64 9.11 -0.96 10.53
CA VAL A 64 9.64 -0.33 9.30
C VAL A 64 9.98 -1.38 8.25
N LEU A 65 10.60 -2.48 8.68
CA LEU A 65 10.95 -3.62 7.82
C LEU A 65 9.71 -4.36 7.32
N HIS A 66 8.62 -4.41 8.10
CA HIS A 66 7.34 -4.94 7.66
C HIS A 66 6.73 -4.11 6.53
N VAL A 67 6.73 -2.77 6.64
CA VAL A 67 6.29 -1.89 5.54
C VAL A 67 7.12 -2.14 4.27
N ALA A 68 8.43 -2.28 4.41
CA ALA A 68 9.33 -2.55 3.28
C ALA A 68 9.06 -3.90 2.62
N ALA A 69 8.84 -4.95 3.43
CA ALA A 69 8.49 -6.27 2.93
C ALA A 69 7.16 -6.25 2.17
N VAL A 70 6.11 -5.66 2.74
CA VAL A 70 4.81 -5.55 2.06
C VAL A 70 4.91 -4.79 0.73
N ALA A 71 5.68 -3.70 0.68
CA ALA A 71 5.91 -2.96 -0.55
C ALA A 71 6.64 -3.79 -1.62
N ALA A 72 7.66 -4.56 -1.24
CA ALA A 72 8.37 -5.44 -2.16
C ALA A 72 7.47 -6.57 -2.68
N GLU A 73 6.74 -7.27 -1.80
CA GLU A 73 5.84 -8.37 -2.18
C GLU A 73 4.74 -7.92 -3.15
N LEU A 74 4.22 -6.70 -2.99
CA LEU A 74 3.20 -6.15 -3.87
C LEU A 74 3.75 -5.74 -5.25
N LEU A 75 5.04 -5.36 -5.33
CA LEU A 75 5.70 -4.92 -6.56
C LEU A 75 6.41 -6.04 -7.32
N ASP A 76 6.92 -7.05 -6.62
CA ASP A 76 7.67 -8.19 -7.12
C ASP A 76 7.09 -9.48 -6.52
N ASN A 77 5.96 -9.93 -7.08
CA ASN A 77 5.23 -11.10 -6.60
C ASN A 77 5.99 -12.41 -6.84
N ASN A 78 7.00 -12.37 -7.72
CA ASN A 78 7.76 -13.54 -8.12
C ASN A 78 9.11 -13.65 -7.37
N GLU A 79 9.44 -12.64 -6.57
CA GLU A 79 10.61 -12.52 -5.69
C GLU A 79 11.95 -12.65 -6.44
N ASP A 80 12.04 -12.20 -7.70
CA ASP A 80 13.29 -12.20 -8.47
C ASP A 80 14.14 -10.93 -8.30
N GLY A 81 13.65 -9.99 -7.50
CA GLY A 81 14.26 -8.69 -7.21
C GLY A 81 13.98 -7.65 -8.28
N ILE A 82 13.02 -7.89 -9.18
CA ILE A 82 12.64 -6.98 -10.27
C ILE A 82 11.15 -6.67 -10.13
N VAL A 83 10.79 -5.39 -10.22
CA VAL A 83 9.37 -4.98 -10.23
C VAL A 83 8.66 -5.61 -11.43
N ASP A 84 7.52 -6.27 -11.17
CA ASP A 84 6.77 -7.04 -12.17
C ASP A 84 6.23 -6.15 -13.31
N ASP A 85 5.79 -4.92 -12.98
CA ASP A 85 5.30 -3.94 -13.95
C ASP A 85 6.29 -2.77 -14.12
N PRO A 86 7.05 -2.72 -15.24
CA PRO A 86 8.05 -1.69 -15.46
C PRO A 86 7.46 -0.29 -15.71
N LEU A 87 6.16 -0.16 -16.05
CA LEU A 87 5.52 1.15 -16.16
C LEU A 87 5.21 1.73 -14.78
N ILE A 88 4.80 0.86 -13.84
CA ILE A 88 4.62 1.24 -12.44
C ILE A 88 5.96 1.59 -11.81
N GLU A 89 6.99 0.77 -12.00
CA GLU A 89 8.36 1.06 -11.55
C GLU A 89 8.84 2.44 -12.03
N ALA A 90 8.71 2.71 -13.33
CA ALA A 90 9.13 3.98 -13.92
C ALA A 90 8.38 5.18 -13.33
N SER A 91 7.08 5.05 -13.09
CA SER A 91 6.25 6.10 -12.48
C SER A 91 6.68 6.38 -11.03
N LEU A 92 6.87 5.32 -10.23
CA LEU A 92 7.26 5.45 -8.83
C LEU A 92 8.61 6.16 -8.68
N ILE A 93 9.57 5.86 -9.57
CA ILE A 93 10.86 6.52 -9.67
C ILE A 93 10.72 7.98 -10.13
N GLU A 94 9.98 8.24 -11.21
CA GLU A 94 9.83 9.60 -11.77
C GLU A 94 9.20 10.57 -10.76
N LEU A 95 8.25 10.07 -9.96
CA LEU A 95 7.56 10.87 -8.94
C LEU A 95 8.31 10.99 -7.61
N ASN A 96 9.47 10.35 -7.43
CA ASN A 96 10.14 10.22 -6.13
C ASN A 96 9.16 9.73 -5.04
N THR A 97 8.78 8.47 -5.11
CA THR A 97 7.74 7.94 -4.20
C THR A 97 8.25 7.76 -2.78
N PHE A 98 7.53 8.33 -1.81
CA PHE A 98 7.85 8.31 -0.38
C PHE A 98 6.75 7.59 0.41
N MET A 99 7.13 6.81 1.42
CA MET A 99 6.19 6.20 2.35
C MET A 99 6.59 6.60 3.78
N PRO A 100 6.09 7.74 4.30
CA PRO A 100 6.43 8.18 5.64
C PRO A 100 5.62 7.39 6.68
N VAL A 101 6.33 6.92 7.70
CA VAL A 101 5.76 6.28 8.87
C VAL A 101 5.92 7.21 10.06
N PHE A 102 4.80 7.68 10.58
CA PHE A 102 4.73 8.61 11.69
C PHE A 102 4.37 7.91 13.01
N GLN A 103 4.70 8.57 14.11
CA GLN A 103 4.35 8.07 15.44
C GLN A 103 2.82 8.04 15.67
N SER A 104 2.09 9.04 15.16
CA SER A 104 0.63 9.19 15.31
C SER A 104 0.07 10.31 14.44
N GLU A 105 -1.21 10.24 14.08
CA GLU A 105 -1.98 11.28 13.36
C GLU A 105 -1.93 12.68 13.99
N ASN A 106 -1.76 12.77 15.32
CA ASN A 106 -1.82 14.04 16.06
C ASN A 106 -0.43 14.67 16.30
N GLY A 107 0.60 14.22 15.56
CA GLY A 107 1.98 14.65 15.74
C GLY A 107 2.37 15.82 14.84
N ASN A 108 3.21 16.73 15.34
CA ASN A 108 3.75 17.85 14.54
C ASN A 108 4.65 17.39 13.37
N SER A 109 5.08 16.12 13.37
CA SER A 109 5.94 15.54 12.32
C SER A 109 5.25 15.52 10.96
N ILE A 110 3.93 15.31 10.93
CA ILE A 110 3.13 15.27 9.69
C ILE A 110 3.12 16.65 9.05
N ASP A 111 2.75 17.68 9.81
CA ASP A 111 2.77 19.07 9.36
C ASP A 111 4.18 19.47 8.92
N THR A 112 5.21 19.12 9.71
CA THR A 112 6.61 19.43 9.35
C THR A 112 7.01 18.78 8.03
N PHE A 113 6.61 17.54 7.79
CA PHE A 113 6.90 16.84 6.54
C PHE A 113 6.19 17.51 5.36
N PHE A 114 4.87 17.64 5.40
CA PHE A 114 4.08 18.15 4.28
C PHE A 114 4.24 19.66 4.03
N ASP A 115 4.48 20.47 5.06
CA ASP A 115 4.77 21.91 4.90
C ASP A 115 6.11 22.17 4.19
N ASN A 116 6.99 21.17 4.13
CA ASN A 116 8.35 21.29 3.60
C ASN A 116 8.64 20.33 2.44
N LEU A 117 7.66 19.54 2.00
CA LEU A 117 7.80 18.64 0.85
C LEU A 117 7.46 19.43 -0.42
N ASP A 118 8.50 19.81 -1.18
CA ASP A 118 8.34 20.61 -2.39
C ASP A 118 7.96 19.76 -3.63
N ASP A 119 8.47 18.53 -3.69
CA ASP A 119 8.20 17.54 -4.73
C ASP A 119 8.16 16.12 -4.14
N GLY A 120 7.55 15.18 -4.87
CA GLY A 120 7.35 13.82 -4.39
C GLY A 120 5.91 13.33 -4.51
N CYS A 121 5.75 12.01 -4.44
CA CYS A 121 4.43 11.39 -4.26
C CYS A 121 4.45 10.52 -3.01
N THR A 122 3.54 10.77 -2.08
CA THR A 122 3.33 9.89 -0.93
C THR A 122 2.22 8.88 -1.15
N GLY A 123 1.11 9.31 -1.75
CA GLY A 123 -0.12 8.54 -1.87
C GLY A 123 -0.83 8.33 -0.54
N ALA A 124 -0.14 7.75 0.44
CA ALA A 124 -0.61 7.50 1.79
C ALA A 124 0.49 7.72 2.84
N VAL A 125 0.12 7.61 4.10
CA VAL A 125 1.02 7.64 5.26
C VAL A 125 0.64 6.51 6.21
N LEU A 126 1.58 6.01 7.00
CA LEU A 126 1.28 5.02 8.05
C LEU A 126 1.53 5.59 9.43
N PHE A 127 0.69 5.22 10.40
CA PHE A 127 0.94 5.47 11.81
C PHE A 127 1.45 4.21 12.51
N ARG A 128 2.32 4.39 13.50
CA ARG A 128 2.91 3.30 14.30
C ARG A 128 1.88 2.27 14.78
N ASN A 129 0.68 2.71 15.14
CA ASN A 129 -0.36 1.85 15.73
C ASN A 129 -1.16 1.06 14.68
N GLU A 130 -1.00 1.35 13.39
CA GLU A 130 -1.69 0.69 12.28
C GLU A 130 -0.87 -0.45 11.68
N ILE A 131 0.38 -0.60 12.08
CA ILE A 131 1.29 -1.61 11.57
C ILE A 131 1.28 -2.80 12.53
N ASP A 132 0.86 -3.99 12.13
CA ASP A 132 1.01 -5.20 12.94
C ASP A 132 1.71 -6.32 12.15
N PRO A 133 3.05 -6.43 12.30
CA PRO A 133 3.82 -7.48 11.61
C PRO A 133 3.40 -8.91 11.96
N SER A 134 2.66 -9.10 13.06
CA SER A 134 2.16 -10.41 13.47
C SER A 134 0.86 -10.80 12.79
N GLN A 135 0.15 -9.86 12.15
CA GLN A 135 -1.11 -10.07 11.44
C GLN A 135 -1.09 -9.39 10.04
N PRO A 136 -0.14 -9.72 9.13
CA PRO A 136 -0.01 -9.03 7.84
C PRO A 136 -1.33 -8.96 7.06
N GLY A 137 -1.77 -7.75 6.72
CA GLY A 137 -2.98 -7.50 5.93
C GLY A 137 -4.30 -7.89 6.59
N HIS A 138 -4.31 -8.20 7.90
CA HIS A 138 -5.55 -8.48 8.60
C HIS A 138 -6.30 -7.17 8.86
N TRP A 139 -7.48 -7.04 8.26
CA TRP A 139 -8.31 -5.83 8.34
C TRP A 139 -8.53 -5.37 9.79
N GLY A 140 -8.15 -4.13 10.07
CA GLY A 140 -8.29 -3.48 11.37
C GLY A 140 -7.17 -3.77 12.38
N ASP A 141 -6.29 -4.73 12.11
CA ASP A 141 -5.09 -4.98 12.92
C ASP A 141 -3.81 -4.46 12.22
N ASP A 142 -3.67 -4.70 10.91
CA ASP A 142 -2.54 -4.25 10.10
C ASP A 142 -3.03 -3.53 8.82
N ALA A 143 -3.00 -2.20 8.83
CA ALA A 143 -3.29 -1.38 7.65
C ALA A 143 -2.10 -1.26 6.70
N THR A 144 -0.97 -1.92 6.96
CA THR A 144 0.23 -1.80 6.11
C THR A 144 -0.05 -2.17 4.66
N VAL A 145 -0.81 -3.23 4.40
CA VAL A 145 -1.18 -3.63 3.03
C VAL A 145 -2.02 -2.57 2.35
N GLU A 146 -2.99 -2.00 3.05
CA GLU A 146 -3.87 -0.94 2.55
C GLU A 146 -3.08 0.30 2.16
N GLU A 147 -2.31 0.86 3.08
CA GLU A 147 -1.63 2.13 2.82
C GLU A 147 -0.51 1.99 1.80
N VAL A 148 0.19 0.83 1.76
CA VAL A 148 1.17 0.56 0.70
C VAL A 148 0.48 0.42 -0.65
N LEU A 149 -0.69 -0.24 -0.72
CA LEU A 149 -1.49 -0.29 -1.95
C LEU A 149 -1.96 1.11 -2.37
N HIS A 150 -2.42 1.96 -1.44
CA HIS A 150 -2.78 3.34 -1.72
C HIS A 150 -1.60 4.13 -2.30
N THR A 151 -0.39 3.95 -1.77
CA THR A 151 0.83 4.56 -2.32
C THR A 151 1.15 4.07 -3.73
N ILE A 152 1.18 2.75 -3.96
CA ILE A 152 1.46 2.18 -5.29
C ILE A 152 0.38 2.58 -6.31
N ASN A 153 -0.88 2.61 -5.90
CA ASN A 153 -1.98 3.01 -6.76
C ASN A 153 -1.91 4.48 -7.13
N SER A 154 -1.70 5.36 -6.16
CA SER A 154 -1.64 6.81 -6.37
C SER A 154 -0.41 7.21 -7.18
N CYS A 155 0.78 6.71 -6.81
CA CYS A 155 2.05 7.12 -7.39
C CYS A 155 2.49 6.26 -8.60
N GLY A 156 1.76 5.17 -8.87
CA GLY A 156 2.03 4.24 -9.95
C GLY A 156 0.84 4.11 -10.90
N HIS A 157 -0.23 3.44 -10.46
CA HIS A 157 -1.34 3.07 -11.35
C HIS A 157 -2.10 4.26 -11.94
N VAL A 158 -2.35 5.31 -11.16
CA VAL A 158 -3.04 6.53 -11.63
C VAL A 158 -2.27 7.20 -12.77
N GLU A 159 -0.94 7.24 -12.66
CA GLU A 159 -0.06 7.87 -13.65
C GLU A 159 0.20 6.96 -14.86
N ALA A 160 0.56 5.70 -14.63
CA ALA A 160 0.89 4.75 -15.70
C ALA A 160 -0.33 4.35 -16.53
N TYR A 161 -1.52 4.27 -15.90
CA TYR A 161 -2.74 3.75 -16.51
C TYR A 161 -3.94 4.66 -16.24
N THR A 162 -3.79 5.95 -16.55
CA THR A 162 -4.78 7.01 -16.28
C THR A 162 -6.21 6.66 -16.73
N SER A 163 -6.39 6.06 -17.92
CA SER A 163 -7.74 5.69 -18.40
C SER A 163 -8.43 4.61 -17.55
N LEU A 164 -7.66 3.83 -16.78
CA LEU A 164 -8.18 2.81 -15.88
C LEU A 164 -8.41 3.37 -14.46
N TYR A 165 -7.50 4.21 -13.96
CA TYR A 165 -7.45 4.54 -12.52
C TYR A 165 -7.50 6.03 -12.16
N ALA A 166 -7.59 6.97 -13.11
CA ALA A 166 -7.72 8.39 -12.76
C ALA A 166 -8.90 8.63 -11.79
N LEU A 167 -8.71 9.52 -10.83
CA LEU A 167 -9.59 9.64 -9.66
C LEU A 167 -10.69 10.70 -9.82
N GLU A 168 -10.59 11.54 -10.84
CA GLU A 168 -11.58 12.59 -11.13
C GLU A 168 -12.91 12.00 -11.65
N PRO A 169 -14.07 12.64 -11.41
CA PRO A 169 -15.34 12.14 -11.91
C PRO A 169 -15.35 11.94 -13.44
N ASN A 170 -15.80 10.75 -13.88
CA ASN A 170 -15.86 10.34 -15.30
C ASN A 170 -14.49 10.30 -16.02
N SER A 171 -13.39 10.18 -15.28
CA SER A 171 -12.04 10.20 -15.86
C SER A 171 -11.49 8.82 -16.19
N SER A 172 -12.11 7.76 -15.65
CA SER A 172 -11.56 6.40 -15.71
C SER A 172 -12.61 5.30 -15.55
N TYR A 173 -12.23 4.06 -15.86
CA TYR A 173 -13.08 2.90 -15.56
C TYR A 173 -13.31 2.68 -14.07
N LEU A 174 -12.35 3.04 -13.22
CA LEU A 174 -12.51 2.99 -11.76
C LEU A 174 -13.65 3.90 -11.29
N THR A 175 -13.66 5.16 -11.75
CA THR A 175 -14.65 6.16 -11.32
C THR A 175 -16.04 5.85 -11.88
N ASP A 176 -16.12 5.36 -13.12
CA ASP A 176 -17.37 4.83 -13.69
C ASP A 176 -17.91 3.64 -12.87
N ALA A 177 -17.05 2.70 -12.48
CA ALA A 177 -17.44 1.55 -11.67
C ALA A 177 -17.88 1.95 -10.26
N MET A 178 -17.16 2.87 -9.62
CA MET A 178 -17.50 3.40 -8.30
C MET A 178 -18.87 4.10 -8.33
N ASP A 179 -19.16 4.91 -9.35
CA ASP A 179 -20.44 5.60 -9.46
C ASP A 179 -21.61 4.61 -9.61
N ILE A 180 -21.42 3.51 -10.34
CA ILE A 180 -22.41 2.41 -10.38
C ILE A 180 -22.55 1.79 -8.98
N ALA A 181 -21.44 1.50 -8.30
CA ALA A 181 -21.42 0.85 -6.99
C ALA A 181 -22.12 1.68 -5.88
N ARG A 182 -22.11 3.01 -6.00
CA ARG A 182 -22.78 3.94 -5.08
C ARG A 182 -24.21 4.28 -5.48
N GLY A 183 -24.72 3.72 -6.58
CA GLY A 183 -26.06 4.02 -7.11
C GLY A 183 -26.17 5.37 -7.83
N GLY A 184 -25.04 5.98 -8.19
CA GLY A 184 -24.95 7.26 -8.90
C GLY A 184 -23.63 8.00 -8.65
N GLN A 185 -23.43 9.09 -9.39
CA GLN A 185 -22.28 9.97 -9.20
C GLN A 185 -22.56 10.97 -8.07
N PHE A 186 -21.78 10.89 -6.99
CA PHE A 186 -21.87 11.78 -5.83
C PHE A 186 -20.48 12.33 -5.50
N ILE A 187 -20.32 13.65 -5.57
CA ILE A 187 -19.03 14.32 -5.25
C ILE A 187 -18.72 14.23 -3.75
N THR A 188 -19.76 14.35 -2.92
CA THR A 188 -19.68 14.20 -1.47
C THR A 188 -20.46 12.96 -1.04
N ILE A 189 -20.14 12.39 0.12
CA ILE A 189 -20.85 11.23 0.67
C ILE A 189 -22.37 11.50 0.75
N PRO A 190 -23.20 10.71 0.05
CA PRO A 190 -24.65 10.84 0.10
C PRO A 190 -25.20 10.34 1.44
N ASN A 191 -26.25 11.01 1.95
CA ASN A 191 -26.92 10.65 3.19
C ASN A 191 -28.46 10.68 3.02
N PRO A 192 -29.13 9.53 2.91
CA PRO A 192 -28.57 8.17 2.81
C PRO A 192 -27.99 7.89 1.40
N TYR A 193 -27.21 6.81 1.29
CA TYR A 193 -26.94 6.20 -0.02
C TYR A 193 -28.24 5.63 -0.62
N PRO A 194 -28.35 5.52 -1.96
CA PRO A 194 -29.42 4.78 -2.62
C PRO A 194 -29.53 3.33 -2.13
N ASP A 195 -30.74 2.76 -2.10
CA ASP A 195 -30.99 1.40 -1.60
C ASP A 195 -30.25 0.32 -2.42
N GLU A 196 -29.97 0.60 -3.69
CA GLU A 196 -29.23 -0.27 -4.61
C GLU A 196 -27.71 -0.19 -4.48
N ALA A 197 -27.17 0.76 -3.70
CA ALA A 197 -25.74 0.91 -3.52
C ALA A 197 -25.15 -0.29 -2.76
N TRP A 198 -24.00 -0.79 -3.20
CA TRP A 198 -23.23 -1.83 -2.50
C TRP A 198 -21.88 -1.34 -1.97
N TYR A 199 -21.43 -0.17 -2.42
CA TYR A 199 -20.26 0.51 -1.86
C TYR A 199 -20.72 1.74 -1.07
N HIS A 200 -20.30 1.80 0.19
CA HIS A 200 -20.61 2.88 1.11
C HIS A 200 -19.30 3.32 1.77
N TYR A 201 -19.09 4.63 1.86
CA TYR A 201 -17.96 5.18 2.59
C TYR A 201 -18.47 6.07 3.73
N GLY A 202 -17.77 6.05 4.86
CA GLY A 202 -18.23 6.64 6.11
C GLY A 202 -17.48 7.89 6.56
N ASP A 203 -16.27 8.12 6.04
CA ASP A 203 -15.45 9.24 6.46
C ASP A 203 -15.81 10.53 5.69
N TRP A 204 -16.48 11.44 6.38
CA TRP A 204 -16.91 12.72 5.81
C TRP A 204 -15.77 13.69 5.47
N THR A 205 -14.53 13.37 5.82
CA THR A 205 -13.34 14.14 5.41
C THR A 205 -12.85 13.76 4.01
N CYS A 206 -13.31 12.63 3.48
CA CYS A 206 -12.95 12.09 2.18
C CYS A 206 -13.78 12.72 1.05
N GLU A 207 -13.09 13.21 0.02
CA GLU A 207 -13.71 13.71 -1.21
C GLU A 207 -13.79 12.60 -2.30
N TYR A 208 -14.20 12.95 -3.51
CA TYR A 208 -14.50 11.97 -4.57
C TYR A 208 -13.31 11.08 -4.94
N ASP A 209 -12.13 11.69 -5.05
CA ASP A 209 -10.86 11.05 -5.38
C ASP A 209 -10.43 10.07 -4.29
N CYS A 210 -10.51 10.48 -3.03
CA CYS A 210 -10.28 9.63 -1.88
C CYS A 210 -11.26 8.43 -1.89
N MET A 211 -12.56 8.66 -2.12
CA MET A 211 -13.54 7.56 -2.22
C MET A 211 -13.24 6.60 -3.37
N ALA A 212 -12.66 7.09 -4.47
CA ALA A 212 -12.25 6.28 -5.62
C ALA A 212 -11.04 5.40 -5.30
N MET A 213 -10.06 5.94 -4.58
CA MET A 213 -8.90 5.19 -4.09
C MET A 213 -9.32 4.06 -3.14
N GLU A 214 -10.20 4.38 -2.19
CA GLU A 214 -10.77 3.43 -1.24
C GLU A 214 -11.59 2.34 -1.95
N TYR A 215 -12.33 2.70 -2.99
CA TYR A 215 -13.08 1.73 -3.79
C TYR A 215 -12.14 0.77 -4.55
N LEU A 216 -11.01 1.29 -5.06
CA LEU A 216 -9.99 0.46 -5.71
C LEU A 216 -9.41 -0.57 -4.75
N TYR A 217 -9.06 -0.16 -3.52
CA TYR A 217 -8.61 -1.09 -2.49
C TYR A 217 -9.68 -2.14 -2.14
N TRP A 218 -10.94 -1.72 -2.02
CA TRP A 218 -12.08 -2.63 -1.75
C TRP A 218 -12.33 -3.69 -2.83
N CYS A 219 -11.76 -3.51 -4.03
CA CYS A 219 -11.90 -4.45 -5.15
C CYS A 219 -10.85 -5.57 -5.18
N ILE A 220 -9.86 -5.54 -4.29
CA ILE A 220 -8.74 -6.50 -4.20
C ILE A 220 -9.09 -7.60 -3.18
#